data_AF-A0A3D4LK41-F1
#
_entry.id   AF-A0A3D4LK41-F1
#
_cell.length_a   1.000
_cell.length_b   1.000
_cell.length_c   1.000
_cell.angle_alpha   90.00
_cell.angle_beta   90.00
_cell.angle_gamma   90.00
#
_symmetry.space_group_name_H-M   'P 1'
#
loop_
_entity.id
_entity.type
_entity.pdbx_description
1 polymer ?
#
loop_
_entity_poly.entity_id
_entity_poly.type
_entity_poly.pdbx_seq_one_letter_code
_entity_poly.pdbx_strand_id
1 'polypeptide(L)'
;MMPNKKVIIILLIATKDNSQITLMFEGMPMGFDSAPILENGRTYVLAKNLFNNLGLEYTYNEESNKYIVNGLDFDAKENYVPLRLVLETLGYKVNWYQSSMSVSIGR
;
A
#
# COMPACT_ATOMS: atom_id res chain seq x y z
N MET A 1 57.57 -8.04 -13.74
CA MET A 1 56.46 -7.15 -14.15
C MET A 1 55.17 -7.80 -13.64
N MET A 2 54.53 -7.25 -12.62
CA MET A 2 53.31 -7.83 -12.00
C MET A 2 52.06 -7.27 -12.69
N PRO A 3 51.00 -8.05 -12.95
CA PRO A 3 49.80 -7.54 -13.57
C PRO A 3 48.98 -6.71 -12.56
N ASN A 4 48.71 -5.45 -12.91
CA ASN A 4 47.80 -4.57 -12.18
C ASN A 4 46.39 -5.20 -12.17
N LYS A 5 45.95 -5.77 -11.04
CA LYS A 5 44.54 -6.09 -10.81
C LYS A 5 43.77 -4.78 -10.68
N LYS A 6 43.02 -4.42 -11.73
CA LYS A 6 41.97 -3.40 -11.63
C LYS A 6 40.92 -3.91 -10.63
N VAL A 7 40.92 -3.33 -9.44
CA VAL A 7 39.84 -3.51 -8.48
C VAL A 7 38.65 -2.71 -9.01
N ILE A 8 37.67 -3.41 -9.58
CA ILE A 8 36.39 -2.81 -9.97
C ILE A 8 35.53 -2.78 -8.71
N ILE A 9 35.42 -1.60 -8.09
CA ILE A 9 34.47 -1.36 -7.01
C ILE A 9 33.10 -1.20 -7.67
N ILE A 10 32.27 -2.24 -7.63
CA ILE A 10 30.87 -2.15 -8.05
C ILE A 10 30.11 -1.50 -6.89
N LEU A 11 29.84 -0.19 -7.03
CA LEU A 11 28.91 0.51 -6.14
C LEU A 11 27.49 0.04 -6.48
N LEU A 12 26.99 -0.95 -5.75
CA LEU A 12 25.58 -1.37 -5.79
C LEU A 12 24.73 -0.25 -5.20
N ILE A 13 24.29 0.69 -6.04
CA ILE A 13 23.25 1.65 -5.66
C ILE A 13 21.93 0.87 -5.75
N ALA A 14 21.41 0.41 -4.60
CA ALA A 14 20.07 -0.16 -4.55
C ALA A 14 19.05 0.98 -4.80
N THR A 15 18.67 1.18 -6.06
CA THR A 15 17.59 2.10 -6.41
C THR A 15 16.27 1.41 -6.08
N LYS A 16 15.50 1.96 -5.14
CA LYS A 16 14.14 1.50 -4.90
C LYS A 16 13.32 1.72 -6.19
N ASP A 17 12.64 0.67 -6.64
CA ASP A 17 11.65 0.79 -7.71
C ASP A 17 10.44 1.57 -7.16
N ASN A 18 10.30 2.80 -7.63
CA ASN A 18 9.21 3.71 -7.27
C ASN A 18 8.04 3.63 -8.27
N SER A 19 8.05 2.69 -9.22
CA SER A 19 6.94 2.50 -10.15
C SER A 19 5.67 1.98 -9.46
N GLN A 20 5.82 1.34 -8.30
CA GLN A 20 4.74 0.75 -7.52
C GLN A 20 4.61 1.41 -6.16
N ILE A 21 3.37 1.60 -5.71
CA ILE A 21 3.08 2.13 -4.39
C ILE A 21 3.32 1.02 -3.36
N THR A 22 4.20 1.26 -2.39
CA THR A 22 4.44 0.33 -1.28
C THR A 22 3.60 0.74 -0.07
N LEU A 23 2.89 -0.20 0.56
CA LEU A 23 2.22 0.05 1.83
C LEU A 23 2.96 -0.67 2.95
N MET A 24 3.15 0.02 4.07
CA MET A 24 3.80 -0.49 5.27
C MET A 24 2.88 -0.30 6.47
N PHE A 25 2.51 -1.40 7.13
CA PHE A 25 1.73 -1.38 8.36
C PHE A 25 2.61 -1.79 9.52
N GLU A 26 2.77 -0.90 10.51
CA GLU A 26 3.66 -1.11 11.65
C GLU A 26 5.08 -1.55 11.21
N GLY A 27 5.58 -0.93 10.12
CA GLY A 27 6.89 -1.22 9.54
C GLY A 27 6.97 -2.48 8.66
N MET A 28 5.90 -3.28 8.57
CA MET A 28 5.85 -4.48 7.73
C MET A 28 5.18 -4.20 6.38
N PRO A 29 5.75 -4.65 5.25
CA PRO A 29 5.13 -4.45 3.94
C PRO A 29 3.83 -5.25 3.80
N MET A 30 2.81 -4.63 3.22
CA MET A 30 1.55 -5.29 2.88
C MET A 30 1.59 -5.83 1.44
N GLY A 31 1.12 -7.07 1.27
CA GLY A 31 0.98 -7.72 -0.04
C GLY A 31 -0.38 -7.45 -0.67
N PHE A 32 -0.39 -7.20 -1.98
CA PHE A 32 -1.59 -6.99 -2.78
C PHE A 32 -1.57 -7.86 -4.04
N ASP A 33 -2.71 -8.48 -4.36
CA ASP A 33 -2.85 -9.31 -5.56
C ASP A 33 -2.85 -8.47 -6.85
N SER A 34 -3.35 -7.23 -6.75
CA SER A 34 -3.22 -6.20 -7.78
C SER A 34 -2.62 -4.95 -7.17
N ALA A 35 -1.71 -4.30 -7.90
CA ALA A 35 -1.00 -3.11 -7.43
C ALA A 35 -1.98 -1.99 -7.01
N PRO A 36 -1.64 -1.23 -5.96
CA PRO A 36 -2.38 0.00 -5.64
C PRO A 36 -2.35 1.00 -6.79
N ILE A 37 -3.46 1.73 -6.97
CA ILE A 37 -3.66 2.67 -8.07
C ILE A 37 -3.58 4.09 -7.53
N LEU A 38 -2.81 4.96 -8.17
CA LEU A 38 -2.84 6.41 -7.92
C LEU A 38 -3.67 7.09 -9.01
N GLU A 39 -4.83 7.61 -8.64
CA GLU A 39 -5.75 8.28 -9.56
C GLU A 39 -6.23 9.58 -8.94
N ASN A 40 -6.09 10.70 -9.67
CA ASN A 40 -6.52 12.03 -9.21
C ASN A 40 -5.97 12.40 -7.82
N GLY A 41 -4.72 12.01 -7.53
CA GLY A 41 -4.07 12.26 -6.24
C GLY A 41 -4.58 11.38 -5.09
N ARG A 42 -5.41 10.37 -5.37
CA ARG A 42 -5.92 9.42 -4.38
C ARG A 42 -5.35 8.03 -4.63
N THR A 43 -4.94 7.37 -3.55
CA THR A 43 -4.50 5.98 -3.59
C THR A 43 -5.67 5.05 -3.35
N TYR A 44 -5.87 4.12 -4.27
CA TYR A 44 -6.86 3.06 -4.22
C TYR A 44 -6.16 1.73 -4.04
N VAL A 45 -6.71 0.88 -3.18
CA VAL A 45 -6.17 -0.46 -2.92
C VAL A 45 -7.27 -1.49 -2.99
N LEU A 46 -6.93 -2.74 -3.32
CA LEU A 46 -7.87 -3.84 -3.20
C LEU A 46 -8.34 -3.97 -1.75
N ALA A 47 -9.65 -3.86 -1.57
CA ALA A 47 -10.28 -3.83 -0.25
C ALA A 47 -10.00 -5.11 0.53
N LYS A 48 -10.15 -6.27 -0.12
CA LYS A 48 -9.86 -7.59 0.45
C LYS A 48 -8.44 -7.69 0.99
N ASN A 49 -7.43 -7.34 0.20
CA ASN A 49 -6.04 -7.40 0.66
C ASN A 49 -5.83 -6.42 1.82
N LEU A 50 -6.36 -5.20 1.76
CA LEU A 50 -6.24 -4.24 2.85
C LEU A 50 -6.80 -4.80 4.17
N PHE A 51 -8.05 -5.27 4.18
CA PHE A 51 -8.70 -5.75 5.40
C PHE A 51 -8.04 -7.03 5.93
N ASN A 52 -7.65 -7.96 5.05
CA ASN A 52 -6.92 -9.15 5.46
C ASN A 52 -5.55 -8.82 6.08
N ASN A 53 -4.79 -7.88 5.49
CA ASN A 53 -3.49 -7.46 6.05
C ASN A 53 -3.66 -6.76 7.40
N LEU A 54 -4.79 -6.09 7.64
CA LEU A 54 -5.11 -5.45 8.93
C LEU A 54 -5.70 -6.44 9.96
N GLY A 55 -6.05 -7.66 9.54
CA GLY A 55 -6.72 -8.66 10.38
C GLY A 55 -8.16 -8.27 10.72
N LEU A 56 -8.86 -7.60 9.80
CA LEU A 56 -10.22 -7.12 9.98
C LEU A 56 -11.21 -8.01 9.21
N GLU A 57 -12.28 -8.39 9.90
CA GLU A 57 -13.45 -9.01 9.27
C GLU A 57 -14.22 -7.97 8.46
N TYR A 58 -14.75 -8.38 7.31
CA TYR A 58 -15.53 -7.51 6.44
C TYR A 58 -16.66 -8.27 5.75
N THR A 59 -17.73 -7.55 5.41
CA THR A 59 -18.79 -8.02 4.52
C THR A 59 -18.81 -7.16 3.27
N TYR A 60 -18.94 -7.76 2.10
CA TYR A 60 -19.19 -7.03 0.85
C TYR A 60 -20.68 -7.11 0.51
N ASN A 61 -21.32 -5.95 0.38
CA ASN A 61 -22.70 -5.83 -0.04
C ASN A 61 -22.74 -5.50 -1.54
N GLU A 62 -23.16 -6.48 -2.35
CA GLU A 62 -23.19 -6.36 -3.81
C GLU A 62 -24.24 -5.37 -4.32
N GLU A 63 -25.40 -5.27 -3.65
CA GLU A 63 -26.49 -4.39 -4.06
C GLU A 63 -26.12 -2.90 -3.95
N SER A 64 -25.34 -2.56 -2.93
CA SER A 64 -24.89 -1.19 -2.66
C SER A 64 -23.44 -0.93 -3.05
N ASN A 65 -22.71 -1.97 -3.49
CA ASN A 65 -21.30 -1.91 -3.86
C ASN A 65 -20.41 -1.31 -2.74
N LYS A 66 -20.56 -1.85 -1.53
CA LYS A 66 -19.92 -1.36 -0.31
C LYS A 66 -19.25 -2.47 0.48
N TYR A 67 -18.12 -2.13 1.11
CA TYR A 67 -17.50 -2.94 2.15
C TYR A 67 -17.95 -2.44 3.52
N ILE A 68 -18.42 -3.36 4.37
CA ILE A 68 -18.83 -3.10 5.74
C ILE A 68 -17.76 -3.66 6.66
N VAL A 69 -17.10 -2.80 7.44
CA VAL A 69 -16.03 -3.16 8.38
C VAL A 69 -16.28 -2.46 9.70
N ASN A 70 -16.35 -3.21 10.80
CA ASN A 70 -16.69 -2.69 12.13
C ASN A 70 -17.99 -1.85 12.15
N GLY A 71 -18.96 -2.19 11.31
CA GLY A 71 -20.23 -1.45 11.18
C GLY A 71 -20.14 -0.14 10.39
N LEU A 72 -19.01 0.12 9.74
CA LEU A 72 -18.80 1.29 8.87
C LEU A 72 -18.87 0.88 7.40
N ASP A 73 -19.55 1.69 6.61
CA ASP A 73 -19.70 1.51 5.17
C ASP A 73 -18.59 2.24 4.41
N PHE A 74 -17.97 1.54 3.45
CA PHE A 74 -17.01 2.12 2.52
C PHE A 74 -17.42 1.84 1.08
N ASP A 75 -17.65 2.90 0.30
CA ASP A 75 -17.94 2.80 -1.13
C ASP A 75 -16.75 2.19 -1.88
N ALA A 76 -17.05 1.15 -2.67
CA ALA A 76 -16.06 0.51 -3.51
C ALA A 76 -16.10 1.11 -4.92
N LYS A 77 -14.92 1.29 -5.52
CA LYS A 77 -14.76 1.42 -6.97
C LYS A 77 -14.35 0.04 -7.47
N GLU A 78 -15.32 -0.73 -7.98
CA GLU A 78 -15.16 -2.17 -8.24
C GLU A 78 -14.72 -2.90 -6.96
N ASN A 79 -13.49 -3.42 -6.90
CA ASN A 79 -12.93 -4.08 -5.72
C ASN A 79 -11.96 -3.19 -4.92
N TYR A 80 -11.86 -1.91 -5.29
CA TYR A 80 -10.93 -0.98 -4.68
C TYR A 80 -11.62 -0.01 -3.73
N VAL A 81 -10.90 0.38 -2.68
CA VAL A 81 -11.35 1.40 -1.73
C VAL A 81 -10.31 2.52 -1.59
N PRO A 82 -10.74 3.76 -1.29
CA PRO A 82 -9.82 4.87 -1.05
C PRO A 82 -9.03 4.63 0.25
N LEU A 83 -7.75 4.29 0.11
CA LEU A 83 -6.88 3.83 1.19
C LEU A 83 -6.91 4.75 2.42
N ARG A 84 -6.67 6.05 2.18
CA ARG A 84 -6.58 7.04 3.26
C ARG A 84 -7.90 7.19 4.01
N LEU A 85 -9.00 7.33 3.28
CA LEU A 85 -10.33 7.51 3.86
C LEU A 85 -10.67 6.32 4.77
N VAL A 86 -10.49 5.10 4.27
CA VAL A 86 -10.76 3.88 5.03
C VAL A 86 -9.92 3.82 6.30
N LEU A 87 -8.59 3.98 6.16
CA LEU A 87 -7.67 3.86 7.28
C LEU A 87 -7.90 4.93 8.35
N GLU A 88 -8.05 6.19 7.96
CA GLU A 88 -8.29 7.28 8.92
C GLU A 88 -9.66 7.12 9.60
N THR A 89 -10.69 6.64 8.89
CA THR A 89 -12.01 6.33 9.49
C THR A 89 -11.92 5.18 10.50
N LEU A 90 -11.07 4.18 10.24
CA LEU A 90 -10.80 3.07 11.16
C LEU A 90 -9.83 3.46 12.30
N GLY A 91 -9.37 4.72 12.35
CA GLY A 91 -8.52 5.25 13.41
C GLY A 91 -7.01 5.09 13.19
N TYR A 92 -6.58 4.62 12.02
CA TYR A 92 -5.16 4.52 11.68
C TYR A 92 -4.58 5.85 11.21
N LYS A 93 -3.32 6.10 11.54
CA LYS A 93 -2.54 7.22 11.01
C LYS A 93 -1.93 6.83 9.68
N VAL A 94 -2.03 7.73 8.69
CA VAL A 94 -1.52 7.52 7.33
C VAL A 94 -0.51 8.60 6.95
N ASN A 95 0.73 8.19 6.67
CA ASN A 95 1.79 9.06 6.17
C ASN A 95 2.18 8.66 4.74
N TRP A 96 2.19 9.65 3.83
CA TRP A 96 2.58 9.45 2.44
C TRP A 96 4.00 10.00 2.20
N TYR A 97 4.85 9.17 1.61
CA TYR A 97 6.23 9.50 1.24
C TYR A 97 6.37 9.48 -0.27
N GLN A 98 6.32 10.66 -0.87
CA GLN A 98 6.31 10.80 -2.33
C GLN A 98 7.64 10.39 -2.99
N SER A 99 8.78 10.69 -2.35
CA SER A 99 10.10 10.35 -2.88
C SER A 99 10.34 8.84 -3.02
N SER A 100 9.61 8.02 -2.26
CA SER A 100 9.72 6.57 -2.25
C SER A 100 8.42 5.85 -2.65
N MET A 101 7.40 6.61 -3.10
CA MET A 101 6.05 6.13 -3.39
C MET A 101 5.53 5.15 -2.31
N SER A 102 5.63 5.56 -1.05
CA SER A 102 5.35 4.68 0.10
C SER A 102 4.27 5.26 1.03
N VAL A 103 3.46 4.38 1.59
CA VAL A 103 2.50 4.68 2.65
C VAL A 103 2.95 4.00 3.92
N SER A 104 3.09 4.76 5.00
CA SER A 104 3.21 4.20 6.34
C SER A 104 1.88 4.32 7.05
N ILE A 105 1.47 3.23 7.69
CA ILE A 105 0.23 3.07 8.43
C ILE A 105 0.60 2.68 9.85
N GLY A 106 0.09 3.42 10.83
CA GLY A 106 0.27 3.13 12.25
C GLY A 106 -1.03 3.27 13.05
N ARG A 107 -1.06 2.69 14.25
CA ARG A 107 -2.18 2.84 15.20
C ARG A 107 -2.18 4.18 15.95
#